data_AF-A0A316WIT3-F1
#
_entry.id   AF-A0A316WIT3-F1
#
_cell.length_a   1.000
_cell.length_b   1.000
_cell.length_c   1.000
_cell.angle_alpha   90.00
_cell.angle_beta   90.00
_cell.angle_gamma   90.00
#
_symmetry.space_group_name_H-M   'P 1'
#
loop_
_entity.id
_entity.type
_entity.pdbx_description
1 polymer ?
#
loop_
_entity_poly.entity_id
_entity_poly.type
_entity_poly.pdbx_seq_one_letter_code
_entity_poly.pdbx_strand_id
1 'polypeptide(L)'
;MNKFYFLLLSIVSTLCLAQNYSGGSGTAIDPYKISTLEDLKYLSEHSSELGKNFIQTLDIDASATATWDFNRGFYTIGGSNSFYGTYDGGGYKIIGMVVNRSSNMYGGMFASLSSSGTLKNINLVGGSFYADMYVGSLAGETLGKVINCSSSANVKASKYGGGLIAVIKGGISNCHATGKVEAGSTAGGLAASAGGGVISNCYATGNVSGSGAGGLLGGSSSNVINCYATGNVSGSGSVGGLIGSASKLVSDSYATGNVFGDHAGGLIGWMFDDVTKCYATGNVKGFALGGGSVGGLVGIIGHGFGSGSFSSISLSYSTGTVSGNGVKGGILGQSNTRQIISISNSYSRSNMPEGGSGLVGSFGQSGSSITRSYATGQLGGNTTNGGLLGSGMGTIYDRAYWDYETTGSQIADASGWTSTDGARATQAMKIQSTFVNWDFASIWSIDPLINDGYPYLKSNSGTLSTNEKVINSVAEVKIYPIPANNHVYISSEASVLKYTVSDMQGRLMNEGFPNSKKFDVDISYLNKGVYFINLVYSNGNDSKKIIRN
;
A
#
# COMPACT_ATOMS: atom_id res chain seq x y z
N MET A 1 -71.30 -38.59 46.08
CA MET A 1 -71.60 -37.23 45.59
C MET A 1 -70.32 -36.42 45.61
N ASN A 2 -69.90 -35.99 44.41
CA ASN A 2 -68.71 -35.20 44.14
C ASN A 2 -68.73 -33.86 44.88
N LYS A 3 -67.60 -33.44 45.44
CA LYS A 3 -67.23 -32.02 45.50
C LYS A 3 -65.78 -31.84 45.08
N PHE A 4 -65.64 -31.09 44.00
CA PHE A 4 -64.45 -30.81 43.21
C PHE A 4 -63.37 -30.07 44.02
N TYR A 5 -62.12 -30.53 43.90
CA TYR A 5 -60.94 -29.73 44.16
C TYR A 5 -60.77 -28.73 43.00
N PHE A 6 -60.81 -27.44 43.31
CA PHE A 6 -60.36 -26.39 42.38
C PHE A 6 -58.83 -26.35 42.41
N LEU A 7 -58.20 -26.98 41.42
CA LEU A 7 -56.78 -26.81 41.14
C LEU A 7 -56.64 -25.49 40.34
N LEU A 8 -56.13 -24.45 40.99
CA LEU A 8 -55.78 -23.20 40.32
C LEU A 8 -54.50 -23.44 39.50
N LEU A 9 -54.64 -23.80 38.23
CA LEU A 9 -53.52 -23.88 37.29
C LEU A 9 -53.11 -22.45 36.93
N SER A 10 -52.10 -21.91 37.62
CA SER A 10 -51.44 -20.67 37.18
C SER A 10 -50.64 -20.97 35.92
N ILE A 11 -51.25 -20.76 34.75
CA ILE A 11 -50.52 -20.66 33.50
C ILE A 11 -49.70 -19.36 33.58
N VAL A 12 -48.48 -19.47 34.11
CA VAL A 12 -47.44 -18.47 33.80
C VAL A 12 -47.08 -18.75 32.36
N SER A 13 -47.83 -18.14 31.43
CA SER A 13 -47.33 -17.95 30.08
C SER A 13 -46.14 -17.02 30.21
N THR A 14 -44.94 -17.58 30.34
CA THR A 14 -43.74 -16.86 29.97
C THR A 14 -43.98 -16.42 28.52
N LEU A 15 -44.32 -15.14 28.33
CA LEU A 15 -44.14 -14.48 27.05
C LEU A 15 -42.66 -14.73 26.72
N CYS A 16 -42.39 -15.69 25.86
CA CYS A 16 -41.12 -15.75 25.17
C CYS A 16 -41.12 -14.49 24.30
N LEU A 17 -40.54 -13.40 24.80
CA LEU A 17 -40.19 -12.27 23.96
C LEU A 17 -39.37 -12.86 22.82
N ALA A 18 -39.87 -12.75 21.59
CA ALA A 18 -39.10 -13.11 20.42
C ALA A 18 -37.80 -12.30 20.51
N GLN A 19 -36.67 -12.97 20.62
CA GLN A 19 -35.40 -12.29 20.62
C GLN A 19 -35.18 -11.76 19.20
N ASN A 20 -35.05 -10.44 19.05
CA ASN A 20 -34.86 -9.80 17.75
C ASN A 20 -33.53 -10.15 17.07
N TYR A 21 -32.63 -10.76 17.84
CA TYR A 21 -31.32 -11.21 17.43
C TYR A 21 -31.09 -12.65 17.89
N SER A 22 -30.10 -13.33 17.33
CA SER A 22 -29.68 -14.69 17.71
C SER A 22 -29.12 -14.86 19.15
N GLY A 23 -29.22 -13.84 19.99
CA GLY A 23 -28.75 -13.87 21.39
C GLY A 23 -28.31 -12.50 21.92
N GLY A 24 -28.04 -12.44 23.23
CA GLY A 24 -27.50 -11.27 23.92
C GLY A 24 -28.52 -10.19 24.31
N SER A 25 -28.04 -9.20 25.06
CA SER A 25 -28.80 -8.05 25.58
C SER A 25 -28.35 -6.70 25.02
N GLY A 26 -27.35 -6.69 24.14
CA GLY A 26 -26.80 -5.48 23.50
C GLY A 26 -25.88 -4.65 24.41
N THR A 27 -25.55 -5.16 25.60
CA THR A 27 -24.60 -4.53 26.53
C THR A 27 -23.16 -4.85 26.14
N ALA A 28 -22.18 -4.15 26.70
CA ALA A 28 -20.77 -4.39 26.37
C ALA A 28 -20.27 -5.79 26.80
N ILE A 29 -20.83 -6.34 27.87
CA ILE A 29 -20.47 -7.68 28.40
C ILE A 29 -21.32 -8.81 27.82
N ASP A 30 -22.47 -8.47 27.23
CA ASP A 30 -23.39 -9.39 26.60
C ASP A 30 -23.97 -8.76 25.31
N PRO A 31 -23.13 -8.61 24.27
CA PRO A 31 -23.51 -7.99 23.01
C PRO A 31 -24.55 -8.82 22.27
N TYR A 32 -25.38 -8.17 21.45
CA TYR A 32 -26.30 -8.86 20.57
C TYR A 32 -25.54 -9.72 19.56
N LYS A 33 -25.98 -10.96 19.35
CA LYS A 33 -25.35 -11.91 18.43
C LYS A 33 -25.93 -11.77 17.03
N ILE A 34 -25.06 -11.57 16.04
CA ILE A 34 -25.41 -11.53 14.63
C ILE A 34 -24.96 -12.85 14.00
N SER A 35 -25.89 -13.78 13.80
CA SER A 35 -25.62 -15.13 13.23
C SER A 35 -26.27 -15.33 11.85
N THR A 36 -27.23 -14.49 11.48
CA THR A 36 -28.05 -14.65 10.29
C THR A 36 -28.14 -13.36 9.47
N LEU A 37 -28.58 -13.48 8.22
CA LEU A 37 -28.87 -12.32 7.38
C LEU A 37 -30.05 -11.51 7.95
N GLU A 38 -31.01 -12.17 8.58
CA GLU A 38 -32.15 -11.55 9.27
C GLU A 38 -31.73 -10.70 10.47
N ASP A 39 -30.77 -11.15 11.28
CA ASP A 39 -30.21 -10.34 12.38
C ASP A 39 -29.61 -9.03 11.85
N LEU A 40 -28.84 -9.13 10.75
CA LEU A 40 -28.20 -7.99 10.12
C LEU A 40 -29.23 -7.04 9.49
N LYS A 41 -30.28 -7.59 8.86
CA LYS A 41 -31.42 -6.82 8.37
C LYS A 41 -32.12 -6.08 9.50
N TYR A 42 -32.39 -6.73 10.63
CA TYR A 42 -33.05 -6.11 11.77
C TYR A 42 -32.27 -4.89 12.26
N LEU A 43 -30.95 -5.01 12.42
CA LEU A 43 -30.08 -3.87 12.77
C LEU A 43 -30.18 -2.71 11.77
N SER A 44 -30.29 -2.99 10.47
CA SER A 44 -30.41 -1.93 9.46
C SER A 44 -31.73 -1.14 9.51
N GLU A 45 -32.81 -1.77 10.00
CA GLU A 45 -34.16 -1.21 9.96
C GLU A 45 -34.57 -0.54 11.29
N HIS A 46 -33.79 -0.70 12.37
CA HIS A 46 -34.16 -0.25 13.72
C HIS A 46 -33.14 0.74 14.30
N SER A 47 -33.44 2.04 14.18
CA SER A 47 -32.56 3.12 14.65
C SER A 47 -32.35 3.18 16.17
N SER A 48 -33.24 2.56 16.96
CA SER A 48 -33.08 2.43 18.42
C SER A 48 -31.86 1.58 18.83
N GLU A 49 -31.37 0.74 17.91
CA GLU A 49 -30.31 -0.22 18.17
C GLU A 49 -28.90 0.35 17.90
N LEU A 50 -28.79 1.55 17.29
CA LEU A 50 -27.52 2.12 16.81
C LEU A 50 -26.49 2.42 17.91
N GLY A 51 -26.91 2.45 19.18
CA GLY A 51 -26.06 2.63 20.36
C GLY A 51 -25.66 1.33 21.07
N LYS A 52 -26.07 0.17 20.56
CA LYS A 52 -25.86 -1.13 21.21
C LYS A 52 -24.55 -1.78 20.75
N ASN A 53 -24.19 -2.88 21.41
CA ASN A 53 -22.99 -3.65 21.09
C ASN A 53 -23.39 -4.96 20.40
N PHE A 54 -22.65 -5.31 19.35
CA PHE A 54 -22.92 -6.45 18.48
C PHE A 54 -21.67 -7.30 18.31
N ILE A 55 -21.83 -8.62 18.27
CA ILE A 55 -20.80 -9.60 17.93
C ILE A 55 -21.34 -10.54 16.84
N GLN A 56 -20.63 -10.64 15.72
CA GLN A 56 -20.94 -11.65 14.72
C GLN A 56 -20.39 -13.01 15.16
N THR A 57 -21.19 -14.05 15.00
CA THR A 57 -20.88 -15.41 15.51
C THR A 57 -20.85 -16.48 14.42
N LEU A 58 -21.21 -16.15 13.18
CA LEU A 58 -21.16 -17.02 12.01
C LEU A 58 -20.85 -16.21 10.74
N ASP A 59 -20.37 -16.88 9.70
CA ASP A 59 -20.34 -16.32 8.35
C ASP A 59 -21.79 -16.09 7.86
N ILE A 60 -22.01 -14.97 7.17
CA ILE A 60 -23.34 -14.55 6.67
C ILE A 60 -23.28 -14.45 5.15
N ASP A 61 -24.09 -15.26 4.47
CA ASP A 61 -24.36 -15.07 3.04
C ASP A 61 -25.39 -13.95 2.85
N ALA A 62 -24.94 -12.81 2.34
CA ALA A 62 -25.74 -11.62 2.06
C ALA A 62 -26.06 -11.47 0.56
N SER A 63 -25.82 -12.48 -0.28
CA SER A 63 -26.10 -12.42 -1.72
C SER A 63 -27.57 -12.16 -2.05
N ALA A 64 -28.50 -12.61 -1.20
CA ALA A 64 -29.93 -12.35 -1.33
C ALA A 64 -30.28 -10.85 -1.35
N THR A 65 -29.42 -10.00 -0.76
CA THR A 65 -29.62 -8.55 -0.72
C THR A 65 -29.70 -7.94 -2.12
N ALA A 66 -29.13 -8.56 -3.16
CA ALA A 66 -29.18 -8.08 -4.53
C ALA A 66 -30.60 -7.78 -5.06
N THR A 67 -31.60 -8.51 -4.57
CA THR A 67 -33.01 -8.36 -5.00
C THR A 67 -33.86 -7.56 -4.00
N TRP A 68 -33.29 -7.19 -2.86
CA TRP A 68 -34.02 -6.46 -1.82
C TRP A 68 -34.39 -5.07 -2.31
N ASP A 69 -35.51 -4.58 -1.78
CA ASP A 69 -35.93 -3.19 -1.92
C ASP A 69 -36.01 -2.72 -3.38
N PHE A 70 -36.63 -3.54 -4.24
CA PHE A 70 -36.71 -3.31 -5.69
C PHE A 70 -35.32 -3.19 -6.35
N ASN A 71 -34.40 -4.12 -6.02
CA ASN A 71 -33.00 -4.16 -6.48
C ASN A 71 -32.13 -2.97 -6.00
N ARG A 72 -32.54 -2.28 -4.93
CA ARG A 72 -31.74 -1.23 -4.26
C ARG A 72 -30.78 -1.80 -3.22
N GLY A 73 -30.87 -3.09 -2.91
CA GLY A 73 -29.90 -3.74 -2.04
C GLY A 73 -30.22 -3.66 -0.56
N PHE A 74 -29.22 -4.00 0.25
CA PHE A 74 -29.23 -3.89 1.70
C PHE A 74 -29.46 -2.44 2.16
N TYR A 75 -30.30 -2.25 3.18
CA TYR A 75 -30.50 -0.94 3.81
C TYR A 75 -29.28 -0.60 4.66
N THR A 76 -28.67 0.54 4.39
CA THR A 76 -27.46 0.96 5.10
C THR A 76 -27.77 1.24 6.58
N ILE A 77 -27.01 0.62 7.50
CA ILE A 77 -27.16 0.80 8.95
C ILE A 77 -26.91 2.27 9.32
N GLY A 78 -27.82 2.83 10.11
CA GLY A 78 -27.78 4.23 10.54
C GLY A 78 -28.60 5.16 9.65
N GLY A 79 -28.61 4.96 8.32
CA GLY A 79 -29.32 5.84 7.39
C GLY A 79 -28.96 7.32 7.60
N SER A 80 -29.89 8.12 8.13
CA SER A 80 -29.67 9.53 8.49
C SER A 80 -29.02 9.75 9.86
N ASN A 81 -28.90 8.72 10.68
CA ASN A 81 -28.27 8.74 11.99
C ASN A 81 -26.91 8.01 11.95
N SER A 82 -25.94 8.47 12.72
CA SER A 82 -24.67 7.74 12.86
C SER A 82 -24.84 6.53 13.77
N PHE A 83 -24.17 5.42 13.44
CA PHE A 83 -23.95 4.33 14.37
C PHE A 83 -22.98 4.80 15.46
N TYR A 84 -23.29 4.59 16.73
CA TYR A 84 -22.49 5.07 17.86
C TYR A 84 -22.21 4.00 18.93
N GLY A 85 -22.58 2.75 18.63
CA GLY A 85 -22.24 1.55 19.38
C GLY A 85 -20.99 0.84 18.89
N THR A 86 -20.88 -0.46 19.18
CA THR A 86 -19.77 -1.32 18.73
C THR A 86 -20.29 -2.44 17.84
N TYR A 87 -19.69 -2.63 16.68
CA TYR A 87 -19.88 -3.84 15.87
C TYR A 87 -18.55 -4.59 15.78
N ASP A 88 -18.49 -5.77 16.39
CA ASP A 88 -17.38 -6.70 16.28
C ASP A 88 -17.76 -7.83 15.33
N GLY A 89 -17.09 -7.92 14.18
CA GLY A 89 -17.33 -8.98 13.19
C GLY A 89 -16.77 -10.34 13.61
N GLY A 90 -16.04 -10.43 14.72
CA GLY A 90 -15.49 -11.70 15.24
C GLY A 90 -14.50 -12.40 14.31
N GLY A 91 -14.11 -11.78 13.18
CA GLY A 91 -13.31 -12.39 12.12
C GLY A 91 -14.14 -13.19 11.10
N TYR A 92 -15.46 -13.29 11.27
CA TYR A 92 -16.36 -13.95 10.33
C TYR A 92 -16.60 -13.09 9.08
N LYS A 93 -17.11 -13.72 8.03
CA LYS A 93 -17.35 -13.12 6.71
C LYS A 93 -18.78 -12.66 6.54
N ILE A 94 -18.97 -11.59 5.79
CA ILE A 94 -20.25 -11.21 5.19
C ILE A 94 -20.07 -11.26 3.68
N ILE A 95 -20.77 -12.16 3.01
CA ILE A 95 -20.46 -12.60 1.64
C ILE A 95 -21.49 -12.02 0.67
N GLY A 96 -21.04 -11.41 -0.43
CA GLY A 96 -21.89 -11.07 -1.56
C GLY A 96 -22.90 -9.94 -1.34
N MET A 97 -22.70 -9.08 -0.33
CA MET A 97 -23.62 -7.97 -0.05
C MET A 97 -23.72 -6.98 -1.23
N VAL A 98 -24.95 -6.57 -1.56
CA VAL A 98 -25.23 -5.55 -2.57
C VAL A 98 -25.89 -4.34 -1.92
N VAL A 99 -25.36 -3.15 -2.17
CA VAL A 99 -25.96 -1.86 -1.77
C VAL A 99 -26.02 -0.96 -3.00
N ASN A 100 -27.21 -0.53 -3.40
CA ASN A 100 -27.44 0.30 -4.58
C ASN A 100 -28.36 1.49 -4.23
N ARG A 101 -27.75 2.59 -3.81
CA ARG A 101 -28.40 3.79 -3.28
C ARG A 101 -28.21 5.00 -4.18
N SER A 102 -28.64 4.87 -5.44
CA SER A 102 -28.47 5.84 -6.54
C SER A 102 -28.95 7.27 -6.27
N SER A 103 -29.85 7.48 -5.29
CA SER A 103 -30.36 8.80 -4.90
C SER A 103 -29.90 9.28 -3.52
N ASN A 104 -29.06 8.51 -2.82
CA ASN A 104 -28.66 8.81 -1.44
C ASN A 104 -27.20 9.27 -1.35
N MET A 105 -26.93 9.99 -0.26
CA MET A 105 -25.59 10.51 0.03
C MET A 105 -24.61 9.43 0.47
N TYR A 106 -25.07 8.31 1.03
CA TYR A 106 -24.19 7.28 1.60
C TYR A 106 -24.45 5.91 0.98
N GLY A 107 -23.37 5.21 0.60
CA GLY A 107 -23.38 3.82 0.18
C GLY A 107 -22.37 3.02 0.99
N GLY A 108 -22.85 2.01 1.71
CA GLY A 108 -22.04 1.14 2.57
C GLY A 108 -22.91 0.24 3.44
N MET A 109 -22.28 -0.68 4.17
CA MET A 109 -22.96 -1.43 5.25
C MET A 109 -23.43 -0.47 6.34
N PHE A 110 -22.59 0.51 6.71
CA PHE A 110 -22.91 1.62 7.61
C PHE A 110 -22.94 2.95 6.87
N ALA A 111 -23.86 3.84 7.23
CA ALA A 111 -23.96 5.16 6.60
C ALA A 111 -22.85 6.06 7.14
N SER A 112 -22.82 6.20 8.46
CA SER A 112 -21.77 6.90 9.18
C SER A 112 -21.51 6.29 10.55
N LEU A 113 -20.29 6.45 11.05
CA LEU A 113 -19.86 6.08 12.39
C LEU A 113 -19.57 7.33 13.21
N SER A 114 -20.22 7.47 14.37
CA SER A 114 -19.98 8.54 15.34
C SER A 114 -18.60 8.41 16.00
N SER A 115 -18.12 9.48 16.64
CA SER A 115 -16.82 9.51 17.34
C SER A 115 -16.71 8.52 18.50
N SER A 116 -17.83 8.14 19.12
CA SER A 116 -17.90 7.09 20.14
C SER A 116 -18.01 5.67 19.57
N GLY A 117 -18.31 5.54 18.28
CA GLY A 117 -18.55 4.27 17.63
C GLY A 117 -17.26 3.49 17.35
N THR A 118 -17.37 2.17 17.32
CA THR A 118 -16.27 1.26 16.96
C THR A 118 -16.72 0.18 15.98
N LEU A 119 -15.99 0.05 14.87
CA LEU A 119 -16.12 -1.08 13.93
C LEU A 119 -14.83 -1.89 14.00
N LYS A 120 -14.93 -3.20 14.28
CA LYS A 120 -13.74 -4.05 14.33
C LYS A 120 -13.96 -5.46 13.82
N ASN A 121 -12.91 -6.08 13.28
CA ASN A 121 -12.88 -7.48 12.85
C ASN A 121 -13.96 -7.86 11.81
N ILE A 122 -14.35 -6.92 10.94
CA ILE A 122 -15.40 -7.11 9.93
C ILE A 122 -14.76 -7.47 8.59
N ASN A 123 -15.21 -8.56 7.96
CA ASN A 123 -14.67 -9.03 6.68
C ASN A 123 -15.77 -9.11 5.61
N LEU A 124 -15.81 -8.15 4.69
CA LEU A 124 -16.73 -8.16 3.55
C LEU A 124 -16.10 -8.90 2.37
N VAL A 125 -16.75 -9.96 1.87
CA VAL A 125 -16.22 -10.82 0.80
C VAL A 125 -17.12 -10.75 -0.44
N GLY A 126 -16.61 -10.13 -1.49
CA GLY A 126 -17.36 -9.89 -2.73
C GLY A 126 -18.51 -8.90 -2.54
N GLY A 127 -19.42 -8.86 -3.52
CA GLY A 127 -20.53 -7.91 -3.52
C GLY A 127 -20.22 -6.60 -4.26
N SER A 128 -21.19 -5.69 -4.27
CA SER A 128 -21.13 -4.43 -5.01
C SER A 128 -21.81 -3.29 -4.29
N PHE A 129 -21.14 -2.15 -4.20
CA PHE A 129 -21.61 -0.97 -3.51
C PHE A 129 -21.68 0.23 -4.46
N TYR A 130 -22.83 0.89 -4.51
CA TYR A 130 -23.08 2.07 -5.32
C TYR A 130 -23.94 3.09 -4.58
N ALA A 131 -23.54 4.37 -4.61
CA ALA A 131 -24.36 5.53 -4.27
C ALA A 131 -23.81 6.80 -4.95
N ASP A 132 -24.47 7.94 -4.79
CA ASP A 132 -24.09 9.16 -5.50
C ASP A 132 -22.87 9.86 -4.86
N MET A 133 -22.88 10.07 -3.55
CA MET A 133 -21.89 10.96 -2.91
C MET A 133 -20.74 10.23 -2.20
N TYR A 134 -20.99 9.54 -1.08
CA TYR A 134 -19.98 8.91 -0.23
C TYR A 134 -20.15 7.40 -0.21
N VAL A 135 -19.31 6.69 -0.95
CA VAL A 135 -19.39 5.22 -1.04
C VAL A 135 -18.16 4.56 -0.47
N GLY A 136 -18.37 3.71 0.53
CA GLY A 136 -17.38 2.76 1.03
C GLY A 136 -18.07 1.49 1.44
N SER A 137 -17.51 0.33 1.09
CA SER A 137 -18.19 -0.95 1.33
C SER A 137 -18.54 -1.17 2.81
N LEU A 138 -17.65 -0.79 3.73
CA LEU A 138 -17.93 -0.81 5.16
C LEU A 138 -18.73 0.42 5.59
N ALA A 139 -18.27 1.62 5.25
CA ALA A 139 -18.93 2.85 5.70
C ALA A 139 -18.82 4.02 4.71
N GLY A 140 -19.86 4.88 4.68
CA GLY A 140 -19.76 6.17 3.99
C GLY A 140 -18.78 7.12 4.68
N GLU A 141 -18.98 7.37 5.97
CA GLU A 141 -18.10 8.25 6.77
C GLU A 141 -17.78 7.65 8.15
N THR A 142 -16.59 7.91 8.68
CA THR A 142 -16.22 7.45 10.02
C THR A 142 -15.53 8.51 10.87
N LEU A 143 -16.11 8.89 12.01
CA LEU A 143 -15.48 9.72 13.04
C LEU A 143 -14.89 8.90 14.18
N GLY A 144 -15.38 7.67 14.37
CA GLY A 144 -14.94 6.72 15.40
C GLY A 144 -13.74 5.87 14.97
N LYS A 145 -13.55 4.73 15.65
CA LYS A 145 -12.41 3.82 15.39
C LYS A 145 -12.80 2.70 14.42
N VAL A 146 -11.93 2.42 13.45
CA VAL A 146 -12.05 1.26 12.55
C VAL A 146 -10.77 0.43 12.59
N ILE A 147 -10.90 -0.84 13.00
CA ILE A 147 -9.74 -1.67 13.35
C ILE A 147 -9.91 -3.09 12.79
N ASN A 148 -8.89 -3.63 12.12
CA ASN A 148 -8.90 -5.01 11.62
C ASN A 148 -10.09 -5.32 10.68
N CYS A 149 -10.46 -4.38 9.80
CA CYS A 149 -11.57 -4.55 8.87
C CYS A 149 -11.08 -4.75 7.43
N SER A 150 -11.78 -5.56 6.65
CA SER A 150 -11.43 -5.86 5.28
C SER A 150 -12.61 -5.86 4.32
N SER A 151 -12.33 -5.59 3.05
CA SER A 151 -13.33 -5.74 1.98
C SER A 151 -12.72 -6.16 0.64
N SER A 152 -13.34 -7.12 -0.03
CA SER A 152 -13.04 -7.46 -1.43
C SER A 152 -14.15 -7.05 -2.41
N ALA A 153 -15.08 -6.19 -1.97
CA ALA A 153 -16.24 -5.75 -2.75
C ALA A 153 -15.87 -4.66 -3.76
N ASN A 154 -16.56 -4.63 -4.91
CA ASN A 154 -16.40 -3.55 -5.87
C ASN A 154 -17.19 -2.31 -5.43
N VAL A 155 -16.60 -1.13 -5.59
CA VAL A 155 -17.18 0.15 -5.21
C VAL A 155 -17.29 1.06 -6.42
N LYS A 156 -18.48 1.64 -6.62
CA LYS A 156 -18.72 2.68 -7.62
C LYS A 156 -19.40 3.89 -6.97
N ALA A 157 -18.90 5.10 -7.23
CA ALA A 157 -19.44 6.34 -6.70
C ALA A 157 -19.53 7.43 -7.78
N SER A 158 -20.53 8.33 -7.71
CA SER A 158 -20.51 9.50 -8.60
C SER A 158 -19.49 10.55 -8.13
N LYS A 159 -19.25 10.70 -6.82
CA LYS A 159 -18.29 11.68 -6.26
C LYS A 159 -17.11 11.05 -5.52
N TYR A 160 -17.32 10.50 -4.32
CA TYR A 160 -16.27 10.04 -3.41
C TYR A 160 -16.37 8.52 -3.20
N GLY A 161 -15.40 7.77 -3.72
CA GLY A 161 -15.36 6.31 -3.62
C GLY A 161 -14.13 5.82 -2.85
N GLY A 162 -14.35 5.09 -1.77
CA GLY A 162 -13.32 4.36 -1.03
C GLY A 162 -13.61 2.86 -1.07
N GLY A 163 -12.61 2.00 -1.27
CA GLY A 163 -12.89 0.54 -1.29
C GLY A 163 -13.42 0.03 0.05
N LEU A 164 -13.02 0.63 1.18
CA LEU A 164 -13.55 0.30 2.50
C LEU A 164 -14.42 1.43 3.08
N ILE A 165 -13.94 2.67 3.08
CA ILE A 165 -14.62 3.82 3.69
C ILE A 165 -14.54 5.02 2.76
N ALA A 166 -15.62 5.76 2.50
CA ALA A 166 -15.48 6.95 1.63
C ALA A 166 -14.67 8.06 2.32
N VAL A 167 -15.03 8.43 3.55
CA VAL A 167 -14.40 9.52 4.32
C VAL A 167 -13.99 9.06 5.72
N ILE A 168 -12.73 9.29 6.08
CA ILE A 168 -12.16 8.98 7.39
C ILE A 168 -11.88 10.29 8.15
N LYS A 169 -12.50 10.45 9.31
CA LYS A 169 -12.27 11.55 10.27
C LYS A 169 -11.78 11.04 11.63
N GLY A 170 -11.88 9.74 11.89
CA GLY A 170 -11.30 9.06 13.06
C GLY A 170 -10.03 8.27 12.72
N GLY A 171 -9.53 7.47 13.66
CA GLY A 171 -8.36 6.61 13.44
C GLY A 171 -8.71 5.30 12.72
N ILE A 172 -7.84 4.86 11.82
CA ILE A 172 -7.94 3.56 11.13
C ILE A 172 -6.63 2.78 11.25
N SER A 173 -6.75 1.49 11.55
CA SER A 173 -5.57 0.63 11.67
C SER A 173 -5.82 -0.81 11.26
N ASN A 174 -4.83 -1.44 10.61
CA ASN A 174 -4.87 -2.84 10.21
C ASN A 174 -6.04 -3.17 9.26
N CYS A 175 -6.38 -2.23 8.38
CA CYS A 175 -7.53 -2.36 7.48
C CYS A 175 -7.09 -2.51 6.03
N HIS A 176 -7.87 -3.22 5.21
CA HIS A 176 -7.53 -3.36 3.80
C HIS A 176 -8.71 -3.50 2.85
N ALA A 177 -8.46 -3.20 1.57
CA ALA A 177 -9.44 -3.35 0.50
C ALA A 177 -8.82 -3.87 -0.80
N THR A 178 -9.48 -4.84 -1.45
CA THR A 178 -8.95 -5.47 -2.67
C THR A 178 -9.84 -5.35 -3.90
N GLY A 179 -11.10 -4.91 -3.72
CA GLY A 179 -12.03 -4.70 -4.81
C GLY A 179 -11.74 -3.45 -5.64
N LYS A 180 -12.25 -3.41 -6.87
CA LYS A 180 -12.08 -2.27 -7.78
C LYS A 180 -12.87 -1.05 -7.28
N VAL A 181 -12.29 0.13 -7.41
CA VAL A 181 -12.93 1.41 -7.04
C VAL A 181 -13.04 2.34 -8.25
N GLU A 182 -14.25 2.77 -8.56
CA GLU A 182 -14.54 3.77 -9.61
C GLU A 182 -15.29 4.96 -9.00
N ALA A 183 -14.74 6.17 -9.07
CA ALA A 183 -15.42 7.38 -8.62
C ALA A 183 -15.35 8.51 -9.65
N GLY A 184 -16.41 9.31 -9.79
CA GLY A 184 -16.40 10.44 -10.72
C GLY A 184 -15.49 11.60 -10.27
N SER A 185 -15.33 11.83 -8.96
CA SER A 185 -14.46 12.88 -8.42
C SER A 185 -13.19 12.32 -7.77
N THR A 186 -13.27 11.86 -6.51
CA THR A 186 -12.09 11.38 -5.77
C THR A 186 -12.23 9.91 -5.44
N ALA A 187 -11.19 9.13 -5.77
CA ALA A 187 -11.16 7.69 -5.54
C ALA A 187 -9.95 7.30 -4.69
N GLY A 188 -10.14 6.38 -3.76
CA GLY A 188 -9.03 5.69 -3.10
C GLY A 188 -9.32 4.22 -2.86
N GLY A 189 -8.31 3.37 -2.99
CA GLY A 189 -8.48 1.93 -2.80
C GLY A 189 -8.95 1.57 -1.40
N LEU A 190 -8.50 2.29 -0.36
CA LEU A 190 -9.04 2.18 1.00
C LEU A 190 -10.09 3.27 1.25
N ALA A 191 -9.75 4.54 0.99
CA ALA A 191 -10.65 5.67 1.21
C ALA A 191 -10.48 6.85 0.24
N ALA A 192 -11.56 7.54 -0.09
CA ALA A 192 -11.50 8.71 -0.95
C ALA A 192 -10.81 9.89 -0.25
N SER A 193 -11.12 10.12 1.04
CA SER A 193 -10.54 11.21 1.81
C SER A 193 -10.26 10.79 3.26
N ALA A 194 -9.14 11.24 3.80
CA ALA A 194 -8.85 11.15 5.22
C ALA A 194 -8.48 12.52 5.82
N GLY A 195 -9.10 12.86 6.93
CA GLY A 195 -8.98 14.16 7.58
C GLY A 195 -8.99 14.14 9.10
N GLY A 196 -8.69 13.00 9.72
CA GLY A 196 -8.48 12.91 11.15
C GLY A 196 -7.84 11.59 11.56
N GLY A 197 -7.26 11.56 12.77
CA GLY A 197 -6.54 10.40 13.29
C GLY A 197 -5.23 10.06 12.54
N VAL A 198 -4.70 8.87 12.82
CA VAL A 198 -3.55 8.27 12.13
C VAL A 198 -4.07 7.10 11.30
N ILE A 199 -3.53 6.93 10.10
CA ILE A 199 -3.79 5.80 9.21
C ILE A 199 -2.55 4.91 9.27
N SER A 200 -2.71 3.69 9.79
CA SER A 200 -1.57 2.81 10.04
C SER A 200 -1.80 1.35 9.67
N ASN A 201 -0.78 0.68 9.12
CA ASN A 201 -0.84 -0.74 8.78
C ASN A 201 -1.99 -1.08 7.82
N CYS A 202 -2.29 -0.19 6.87
CA CYS A 202 -3.41 -0.34 5.96
C CYS A 202 -2.92 -0.56 4.53
N TYR A 203 -3.69 -1.32 3.74
CA TYR A 203 -3.33 -1.54 2.35
C TYR A 203 -4.50 -1.65 1.38
N ALA A 204 -4.22 -1.42 0.10
CA ALA A 204 -5.19 -1.64 -0.97
C ALA A 204 -4.56 -2.25 -2.23
N THR A 205 -5.26 -3.20 -2.86
CA THR A 205 -4.73 -3.91 -4.05
C THR A 205 -5.63 -3.81 -5.28
N GLY A 206 -6.85 -3.29 -5.12
CA GLY A 206 -7.78 -3.11 -6.24
C GLY A 206 -7.40 -1.94 -7.13
N ASN A 207 -7.76 -2.02 -8.42
CA ASN A 207 -7.56 -0.91 -9.35
C ASN A 207 -8.47 0.27 -8.98
N VAL A 208 -7.95 1.49 -9.12
CA VAL A 208 -8.61 2.73 -8.71
C VAL A 208 -8.71 3.70 -9.90
N SER A 209 -9.90 4.23 -10.15
CA SER A 209 -10.11 5.29 -11.15
C SER A 209 -10.98 6.42 -10.63
N GLY A 210 -10.52 7.66 -10.78
CA GLY A 210 -11.31 8.88 -10.53
C GLY A 210 -10.55 10.14 -10.92
N SER A 211 -11.17 11.33 -10.89
CA SER A 211 -10.49 12.57 -11.28
C SER A 211 -9.25 12.84 -10.41
N GLY A 212 -9.40 12.84 -9.08
CA GLY A 212 -8.30 12.73 -8.13
C GLY A 212 -8.23 11.30 -7.61
N ALA A 213 -7.07 10.65 -7.64
CA ALA A 213 -7.01 9.24 -7.30
C ALA A 213 -5.72 8.86 -6.56
N GLY A 214 -5.86 7.97 -5.57
CA GLY A 214 -4.73 7.31 -4.95
C GLY A 214 -4.96 5.82 -4.76
N GLY A 215 -3.91 5.00 -4.88
CA GLY A 215 -4.06 3.56 -4.73
C GLY A 215 -4.57 3.15 -3.34
N LEU A 216 -4.19 3.90 -2.30
CA LEU A 216 -4.75 3.77 -0.95
C LEU A 216 -5.76 4.89 -0.65
N LEU A 217 -5.36 6.15 -0.84
CA LEU A 217 -6.14 7.32 -0.44
C LEU A 217 -6.27 8.35 -1.57
N GLY A 218 -7.48 8.81 -1.87
CA GLY A 218 -7.64 9.91 -2.83
C GLY A 218 -6.99 11.21 -2.35
N GLY A 219 -7.20 11.56 -1.09
CA GLY A 219 -6.49 12.64 -0.41
C GLY A 219 -6.37 12.40 1.10
N SER A 220 -5.31 12.94 1.72
CA SER A 220 -5.03 12.78 3.15
C SER A 220 -4.54 14.08 3.79
N SER A 221 -5.16 14.45 4.90
CA SER A 221 -4.65 15.43 5.88
C SER A 221 -4.33 14.75 7.22
N SER A 222 -4.02 13.46 7.17
CA SER A 222 -3.64 12.61 8.30
C SER A 222 -2.27 11.98 8.06
N ASN A 223 -1.55 11.66 9.14
CA ASN A 223 -0.30 10.90 9.03
C ASN A 223 -0.60 9.49 8.47
N VAL A 224 0.17 9.07 7.47
CA VAL A 224 0.05 7.76 6.83
C VAL A 224 1.34 6.99 7.08
N ILE A 225 1.23 5.87 7.79
CA ILE A 225 2.39 5.15 8.35
C ILE A 225 2.25 3.66 8.07
N ASN A 226 3.31 3.02 7.55
CA ASN A 226 3.31 1.58 7.28
C ASN A 226 2.12 1.13 6.41
N CYS A 227 1.89 1.83 5.30
CA CYS A 227 0.78 1.55 4.40
C CYS A 227 1.26 1.27 2.97
N TYR A 228 0.48 0.51 2.21
CA TYR A 228 0.85 0.25 0.81
C TYR A 228 -0.30 0.10 -0.16
N ALA A 229 0.00 0.29 -1.45
CA ALA A 229 -0.94 0.04 -2.52
C ALA A 229 -0.30 -0.65 -3.74
N THR A 230 -1.01 -1.60 -4.36
CA THR A 230 -0.48 -2.36 -5.50
C THR A 230 -1.37 -2.33 -6.74
N GLY A 231 -2.59 -1.83 -6.62
CA GLY A 231 -3.51 -1.68 -7.76
C GLY A 231 -3.11 -0.54 -8.69
N ASN A 232 -3.45 -0.65 -9.97
CA ASN A 232 -3.22 0.43 -10.92
C ASN A 232 -4.15 1.62 -10.63
N VAL A 233 -3.63 2.84 -10.80
CA VAL A 233 -4.34 4.09 -10.50
C VAL A 233 -4.41 4.97 -11.73
N SER A 234 -5.61 5.43 -12.08
CA SER A 234 -5.81 6.34 -13.22
C SER A 234 -6.70 7.53 -12.84
N GLY A 235 -6.35 8.74 -13.29
CA GLY A 235 -7.15 9.93 -13.03
C GLY A 235 -6.71 11.19 -13.76
N SER A 236 -7.60 12.18 -13.90
CA SER A 236 -7.36 13.40 -14.69
C SER A 236 -6.70 14.56 -13.94
N GLY A 237 -6.55 14.47 -12.62
CA GLY A 237 -5.96 15.51 -11.75
C GLY A 237 -4.71 15.01 -11.03
N SER A 238 -4.70 15.11 -9.70
CA SER A 238 -3.63 14.58 -8.84
C SER A 238 -3.78 13.08 -8.67
N VAL A 239 -2.79 12.33 -9.15
CA VAL A 239 -2.82 10.87 -9.14
C VAL A 239 -1.55 10.33 -8.48
N GLY A 240 -1.72 9.56 -7.41
CA GLY A 240 -0.61 8.91 -6.70
C GLY A 240 -0.77 7.41 -6.63
N GLY A 241 0.32 6.65 -6.71
CA GLY A 241 0.26 5.20 -6.51
C GLY A 241 -0.21 4.83 -5.10
N LEU A 242 0.08 5.66 -4.09
CA LEU A 242 -0.44 5.53 -2.71
C LEU A 242 -1.50 6.59 -2.42
N ILE A 243 -1.17 7.87 -2.60
CA ILE A 243 -2.04 9.00 -2.21
C ILE A 243 -2.16 10.02 -3.34
N GLY A 244 -3.37 10.40 -3.73
CA GLY A 244 -3.56 11.47 -4.73
C GLY A 244 -3.01 12.81 -4.26
N SER A 245 -3.44 13.28 -3.08
CA SER A 245 -2.91 14.48 -2.42
C SER A 245 -2.63 14.28 -0.93
N ALA A 246 -1.44 14.63 -0.45
CA ALA A 246 -1.01 14.43 0.94
C ALA A 246 -0.58 15.75 1.60
N SER A 247 -1.25 16.11 2.70
CA SER A 247 -0.99 17.33 3.48
C SER A 247 -0.35 17.09 4.84
N LYS A 248 0.04 15.85 5.12
CA LYS A 248 0.71 15.40 6.34
C LYS A 248 1.73 14.32 6.02
N LEU A 249 2.56 13.99 7.01
CA LEU A 249 3.63 13.00 6.93
C LEU A 249 3.16 11.70 6.30
N VAL A 250 3.93 11.23 5.31
CA VAL A 250 3.84 9.87 4.77
C VAL A 250 5.15 9.15 5.06
N SER A 251 5.07 8.04 5.78
CA SER A 251 6.26 7.31 6.23
C SER A 251 6.14 5.80 6.13
N ASP A 252 7.27 5.12 5.91
CA ASP A 252 7.37 3.66 5.89
C ASP A 252 6.35 3.01 4.93
N SER A 253 6.08 3.66 3.80
CA SER A 253 4.94 3.34 2.93
C SER A 253 5.34 3.20 1.46
N TYR A 254 4.60 2.41 0.68
CA TYR A 254 5.00 2.15 -0.69
C TYR A 254 3.86 1.93 -1.69
N ALA A 255 4.18 2.08 -2.97
CA ALA A 255 3.27 1.79 -4.07
C ALA A 255 3.95 1.03 -5.22
N THR A 256 3.26 0.05 -5.78
CA THR A 256 3.81 -0.76 -6.89
C THR A 256 2.93 -0.79 -8.14
N GLY A 257 1.69 -0.29 -8.05
CA GLY A 257 0.78 -0.20 -9.18
C GLY A 257 1.19 0.88 -10.16
N ASN A 258 0.85 0.71 -11.45
CA ASN A 258 1.10 1.74 -12.45
C ASN A 258 0.18 2.94 -12.24
N VAL A 259 0.70 4.14 -12.51
CA VAL A 259 0.03 5.41 -12.30
C VAL A 259 -0.14 6.12 -13.64
N PHE A 260 -1.36 6.55 -13.94
CA PHE A 260 -1.68 7.34 -15.13
C PHE A 260 -2.48 8.60 -14.77
N GLY A 261 -1.88 9.78 -14.95
CA GLY A 261 -2.56 11.05 -14.64
C GLY A 261 -1.81 12.30 -15.05
N ASP A 262 -2.35 13.49 -14.74
CA ASP A 262 -1.75 14.77 -15.14
C ASP A 262 -0.65 15.21 -14.17
N HIS A 263 -0.98 15.31 -12.88
CA HIS A 263 -0.02 15.51 -11.79
C HIS A 263 0.24 14.17 -11.13
N ALA A 264 1.13 13.38 -11.73
CA ALA A 264 1.29 11.96 -11.45
C ALA A 264 2.55 11.67 -10.63
N GLY A 265 2.40 10.99 -9.49
CA GLY A 265 3.49 10.50 -8.69
C GLY A 265 3.39 9.00 -8.45
N GLY A 266 4.52 8.28 -8.52
CA GLY A 266 4.52 6.84 -8.22
C GLY A 266 4.05 6.52 -6.81
N LEU A 267 4.25 7.42 -5.84
CA LEU A 267 3.71 7.35 -4.49
C LEU A 267 2.64 8.42 -4.25
N ILE A 268 2.97 9.70 -4.47
CA ILE A 268 2.08 10.84 -4.16
C ILE A 268 1.93 11.75 -5.38
N GLY A 269 0.69 12.06 -5.77
CA GLY A 269 0.43 13.02 -6.84
C GLY A 269 0.86 14.44 -6.45
N TRP A 270 0.25 14.97 -5.38
CA TRP A 270 0.53 16.31 -4.85
C TRP A 270 0.85 16.29 -3.34
N MET A 271 2.03 16.75 -2.96
CA MET A 271 2.55 16.74 -1.59
C MET A 271 2.65 18.17 -1.00
N PHE A 272 2.33 18.30 0.29
CA PHE A 272 2.45 19.54 1.09
C PHE A 272 3.21 19.34 2.41
N ASP A 273 3.73 18.14 2.70
CA ASP A 273 4.44 17.83 3.94
C ASP A 273 5.55 16.80 3.65
N ASP A 274 6.13 16.19 4.67
CA ASP A 274 7.28 15.30 4.54
C ASP A 274 6.93 13.88 4.02
N VAL A 275 7.88 13.31 3.27
CA VAL A 275 7.93 11.89 2.89
C VAL A 275 9.22 11.28 3.40
N THR A 276 9.13 10.15 4.10
CA THR A 276 10.32 9.44 4.59
C THR A 276 10.19 7.92 4.53
N LYS A 277 11.26 7.20 4.18
CA LYS A 277 11.27 5.73 4.13
C LYS A 277 10.20 5.14 3.20
N CYS A 278 9.97 5.79 2.07
CA CYS A 278 8.94 5.40 1.13
C CYS A 278 9.52 4.97 -0.22
N TYR A 279 8.78 4.17 -0.98
CA TYR A 279 9.21 3.83 -2.32
C TYR A 279 8.08 3.61 -3.32
N ALA A 280 8.40 3.79 -4.60
CA ALA A 280 7.50 3.50 -5.70
C ALA A 280 8.19 2.73 -6.84
N THR A 281 7.58 1.64 -7.29
CA THR A 281 8.15 0.79 -8.37
C THR A 281 7.28 0.72 -9.62
N GLY A 282 6.02 1.12 -9.54
CA GLY A 282 5.12 1.15 -10.69
C GLY A 282 5.49 2.23 -11.71
N ASN A 283 5.20 1.98 -12.99
CA ASN A 283 5.44 2.97 -14.03
C ASN A 283 4.50 4.16 -13.87
N VAL A 284 5.01 5.37 -14.11
CA VAL A 284 4.25 6.62 -14.01
C VAL A 284 4.17 7.27 -15.38
N LYS A 285 2.96 7.59 -15.81
CA LYS A 285 2.72 8.24 -17.10
C LYS A 285 1.85 9.49 -16.96
N GLY A 286 2.42 10.62 -17.38
CA GLY A 286 1.78 11.93 -17.49
C GLY A 286 0.78 12.02 -18.65
N PHE A 287 -0.24 12.87 -18.51
CA PHE A 287 -1.13 13.23 -19.63
C PHE A 287 -0.48 14.19 -20.64
N ALA A 288 -0.91 14.08 -21.89
CA ALA A 288 -0.25 14.75 -23.01
C ALA A 288 -0.56 16.26 -23.15
N LEU A 289 -1.66 16.76 -22.57
CA LEU A 289 -2.24 18.06 -22.94
C LEU A 289 -2.12 19.16 -21.87
N GLY A 290 -1.67 18.85 -20.64
CA GLY A 290 -1.78 19.77 -19.49
C GLY A 290 -0.49 20.47 -19.03
N GLY A 291 0.69 20.07 -19.53
CA GLY A 291 1.94 20.54 -18.95
C GLY A 291 2.17 20.04 -17.50
N GLY A 292 1.50 18.93 -17.12
CA GLY A 292 1.56 18.35 -15.79
C GLY A 292 2.97 17.92 -15.35
N SER A 293 3.11 17.69 -14.05
CA SER A 293 4.37 17.25 -13.43
C SER A 293 4.32 15.76 -13.13
N VAL A 294 5.37 15.03 -13.54
CA VAL A 294 5.45 13.58 -13.36
C VAL A 294 6.69 13.22 -12.55
N GLY A 295 6.49 12.58 -11.41
CA GLY A 295 7.56 12.10 -10.55
C GLY A 295 7.51 10.60 -10.37
N GLY A 296 8.66 9.94 -10.41
CA GLY A 296 8.72 8.52 -10.07
C GLY A 296 8.31 8.24 -8.62
N LEU A 297 8.43 9.21 -7.70
CA LEU A 297 7.90 9.14 -6.33
C LEU A 297 6.79 10.19 -6.10
N VAL A 298 7.09 11.47 -6.32
CA VAL A 298 6.19 12.60 -6.03
C VAL A 298 5.98 13.44 -7.30
N GLY A 299 4.74 13.61 -7.74
CA GLY A 299 4.44 14.40 -8.94
C GLY A 299 4.79 15.87 -8.75
N ILE A 300 4.16 16.52 -7.77
CA ILE A 300 4.37 17.93 -7.44
C ILE A 300 4.43 18.16 -5.94
N ILE A 301 5.27 19.10 -5.53
CA ILE A 301 5.23 19.73 -4.21
C ILE A 301 4.69 21.16 -4.37
N GLY A 302 3.62 21.50 -3.65
CA GLY A 302 3.06 22.84 -3.68
C GLY A 302 2.59 23.28 -2.31
N HIS A 303 2.60 24.58 -2.05
CA HIS A 303 2.06 25.18 -0.83
C HIS A 303 1.27 26.45 -1.18
N GLY A 304 0.19 26.71 -0.45
CA GLY A 304 -0.41 28.04 -0.42
C GLY A 304 0.55 29.04 0.23
N PHE A 305 0.50 30.32 -0.15
CA PHE A 305 1.34 31.36 0.44
C PHE A 305 1.18 31.40 1.97
N GLY A 306 2.28 31.32 2.72
CA GLY A 306 2.32 31.68 4.15
C GLY A 306 2.52 30.55 5.18
N SER A 307 2.64 29.27 4.78
CA SER A 307 3.09 28.23 5.72
C SER A 307 4.62 28.27 5.85
N GLY A 308 5.14 28.42 7.08
CA GLY A 308 6.58 28.37 7.38
C GLY A 308 7.17 26.95 7.43
N SER A 309 6.47 25.96 6.88
CA SER A 309 6.88 24.55 6.94
C SER A 309 7.71 24.19 5.70
N PHE A 310 8.92 23.67 5.90
CA PHE A 310 9.72 23.08 4.85
C PHE A 310 9.18 21.69 4.51
N SER A 311 9.16 21.30 3.23
CA SER A 311 8.86 19.92 2.82
C SER A 311 10.14 19.18 2.44
N SER A 312 10.25 17.93 2.86
CA SER A 312 11.40 17.08 2.59
C SER A 312 11.01 15.71 2.05
N ILE A 313 11.90 15.14 1.23
CA ILE A 313 11.86 13.75 0.82
C ILE A 313 13.14 13.10 1.33
N SER A 314 13.01 12.08 2.17
CA SER A 314 14.17 11.41 2.77
C SER A 314 14.07 9.90 2.74
N LEU A 315 15.22 9.20 2.71
CA LEU A 315 15.26 7.74 2.82
C LEU A 315 14.31 7.04 1.82
N SER A 316 14.14 7.60 0.62
CA SER A 316 13.09 7.16 -0.30
C SER A 316 13.63 6.89 -1.69
N TYR A 317 12.93 6.05 -2.45
CA TYR A 317 13.37 5.73 -3.80
C TYR A 317 12.26 5.46 -4.82
N SER A 318 12.62 5.58 -6.09
CA SER A 318 11.78 5.18 -7.20
C SER A 318 12.53 4.34 -8.23
N THR A 319 11.85 3.39 -8.86
CA THR A 319 12.43 2.54 -9.92
C THR A 319 11.55 2.42 -11.17
N GLY A 320 10.27 2.80 -11.10
CA GLY A 320 9.35 2.73 -12.23
C GLY A 320 9.76 3.66 -13.37
N THR A 321 9.40 3.29 -14.60
CA THR A 321 9.60 4.17 -15.77
C THR A 321 8.70 5.40 -15.66
N VAL A 322 9.27 6.58 -15.93
CA VAL A 322 8.55 7.86 -15.96
C VAL A 322 8.40 8.32 -17.41
N SER A 323 7.17 8.54 -17.86
CA SER A 323 6.84 8.86 -19.26
C SER A 323 5.72 9.90 -19.38
N GLY A 324 5.46 10.39 -20.59
CA GLY A 324 4.45 11.40 -20.88
C GLY A 324 5.05 12.81 -21.02
N ASN A 325 4.16 13.77 -21.28
CA ASN A 325 4.53 15.16 -21.48
C ASN A 325 4.68 15.90 -20.14
N GLY A 326 5.41 17.03 -20.17
CA GLY A 326 5.61 17.90 -19.01
C GLY A 326 6.93 17.69 -18.27
N VAL A 327 7.02 18.25 -17.07
CA VAL A 327 8.25 18.24 -16.26
C VAL A 327 8.38 16.89 -15.56
N LYS A 328 9.50 16.20 -15.80
CA LYS A 328 9.73 14.83 -15.35
C LYS A 328 10.96 14.74 -14.44
N GLY A 329 10.81 14.07 -13.30
CA GLY A 329 11.93 13.77 -12.40
C GLY A 329 11.81 12.39 -11.75
N GLY A 330 12.95 11.77 -11.46
CA GLY A 330 12.97 10.40 -10.93
C GLY A 330 12.31 10.30 -9.56
N ILE A 331 12.64 11.20 -8.64
CA ILE A 331 11.95 11.35 -7.35
C ILE A 331 10.82 12.37 -7.46
N LEU A 332 11.14 13.59 -7.90
CA LEU A 332 10.20 14.72 -7.87
C LEU A 332 10.00 15.27 -9.28
N GLY A 333 8.76 15.39 -9.75
CA GLY A 333 8.45 16.11 -10.99
C GLY A 333 8.79 17.59 -10.85
N GLN A 334 8.05 18.33 -10.02
CA GLN A 334 8.22 19.78 -9.87
C GLN A 334 7.91 20.27 -8.47
N SER A 335 8.50 21.39 -8.07
CA SER A 335 8.04 22.18 -6.92
C SER A 335 7.55 23.55 -7.35
N ASN A 336 6.31 23.88 -6.99
CA ASN A 336 5.66 25.17 -7.27
C ASN A 336 5.41 25.93 -5.97
N THR A 337 6.48 26.10 -5.19
CA THR A 337 6.44 26.74 -3.88
C THR A 337 7.58 27.73 -3.74
N ARG A 338 7.38 28.78 -2.94
CA ARG A 338 8.46 29.71 -2.51
C ARG A 338 9.28 29.14 -1.35
N GLN A 339 9.04 27.88 -0.98
CA GLN A 339 9.77 27.20 0.09
C GLN A 339 10.95 26.43 -0.46
N ILE A 340 11.95 26.30 0.39
CA ILE A 340 13.12 25.45 0.16
C ILE A 340 12.71 24.00 0.35
N ILE A 341 13.02 23.17 -0.65
CA ILE A 341 12.80 21.73 -0.61
C ILE A 341 14.13 21.02 -0.32
N SER A 342 14.10 19.98 0.51
CA SER A 342 15.28 19.13 0.74
C SER A 342 15.00 17.69 0.32
N ILE A 343 15.87 17.15 -0.53
CA ILE A 343 15.89 15.73 -0.87
C ILE A 343 17.17 15.14 -0.29
N SER A 344 17.03 14.14 0.59
CA SER A 344 18.18 13.55 1.29
C SER A 344 18.15 12.03 1.34
N ASN A 345 19.32 11.39 1.31
CA ASN A 345 19.44 9.93 1.44
C ASN A 345 18.45 9.17 0.55
N SER A 346 18.29 9.60 -0.70
CA SER A 346 17.23 9.11 -1.59
C SER A 346 17.81 8.81 -2.97
N TYR A 347 17.13 7.96 -3.74
CA TYR A 347 17.63 7.64 -5.08
C TYR A 347 16.54 7.32 -6.09
N SER A 348 16.84 7.58 -7.36
CA SER A 348 16.00 7.11 -8.45
C SER A 348 16.78 6.26 -9.44
N ARG A 349 16.10 5.22 -9.92
CA ARG A 349 16.55 4.37 -11.03
C ARG A 349 15.57 4.43 -12.21
N SER A 350 14.72 5.44 -12.23
CA SER A 350 13.66 5.58 -13.22
C SER A 350 14.22 5.85 -14.61
N ASN A 351 13.79 5.04 -15.58
CA ASN A 351 14.02 5.33 -17.00
C ASN A 351 13.03 6.39 -17.49
N MET A 352 13.47 7.25 -18.42
CA MET A 352 12.66 8.32 -19.03
C MET A 352 12.84 8.34 -20.56
N PRO A 353 12.10 7.52 -21.31
CA PRO A 353 12.31 7.36 -22.76
C PRO A 353 12.18 8.65 -23.58
N GLU A 354 11.36 9.58 -23.11
CA GLU A 354 11.04 10.86 -23.77
C GLU A 354 11.86 12.04 -23.21
N GLY A 355 12.81 11.78 -22.32
CA GLY A 355 13.57 12.80 -21.59
C GLY A 355 12.92 13.28 -20.31
N GLY A 356 13.70 13.98 -19.50
CA GLY A 356 13.44 14.33 -18.10
C GLY A 356 14.74 14.28 -17.30
N SER A 357 14.68 14.37 -15.97
CA SER A 357 15.88 14.53 -15.13
C SER A 357 16.02 13.43 -14.08
N GLY A 358 17.27 13.09 -13.73
CA GLY A 358 17.57 11.90 -12.93
C GLY A 358 16.87 11.85 -11.57
N LEU A 359 16.87 12.94 -10.79
CA LEU A 359 16.16 13.01 -9.49
C LEU A 359 14.99 13.99 -9.52
N VAL A 360 15.19 15.21 -10.01
CA VAL A 360 14.22 16.30 -9.89
C VAL A 360 14.01 16.95 -11.24
N GLY A 361 12.77 17.08 -11.69
CA GLY A 361 12.48 17.80 -12.93
C GLY A 361 12.67 19.32 -12.76
N SER A 362 12.08 19.90 -11.71
CA SER A 362 12.23 21.33 -11.44
C SER A 362 12.13 21.74 -9.96
N PHE A 363 13.03 22.62 -9.54
CA PHE A 363 12.90 23.40 -8.29
C PHE A 363 12.40 24.81 -8.58
N GLY A 364 11.31 25.20 -7.91
CA GLY A 364 10.72 26.53 -8.05
C GLY A 364 11.40 27.65 -7.25
N GLN A 365 12.20 27.30 -6.24
CA GLN A 365 12.82 28.26 -5.31
C GLN A 365 14.32 27.99 -5.11
N SER A 366 15.10 29.09 -5.04
CA SER A 366 16.53 29.05 -4.72
C SER A 366 16.83 28.63 -3.28
N GLY A 367 17.91 27.86 -3.09
CA GLY A 367 18.32 27.29 -1.81
C GLY A 367 17.82 25.87 -1.55
N SER A 368 17.00 25.29 -2.45
CA SER A 368 16.63 23.86 -2.40
C SER A 368 17.86 22.97 -2.46
N SER A 369 17.81 21.80 -1.83
CA SER A 369 18.99 20.93 -1.65
C SER A 369 18.77 19.49 -2.10
N ILE A 370 19.82 18.91 -2.69
CA ILE A 370 19.94 17.47 -2.96
C ILE A 370 21.18 16.98 -2.23
N THR A 371 20.98 16.13 -1.23
CA THR A 371 22.04 15.72 -0.30
C THR A 371 22.12 14.20 -0.20
N ARG A 372 23.32 13.62 -0.28
CA ARG A 372 23.54 12.16 -0.13
C ARG A 372 22.55 11.32 -0.93
N SER A 373 22.29 11.74 -2.16
CA SER A 373 21.26 11.16 -3.02
C SER A 373 21.84 10.86 -4.39
N TYR A 374 21.22 9.91 -5.12
CA TYR A 374 21.74 9.57 -6.44
C TYR A 374 20.71 9.25 -7.51
N ALA A 375 21.08 9.46 -8.77
CA ALA A 375 20.30 9.04 -9.94
C ALA A 375 21.05 8.05 -10.83
N THR A 376 20.29 7.15 -11.42
CA THR A 376 20.64 6.34 -12.58
C THR A 376 19.37 6.07 -13.40
N GLY A 377 19.50 5.51 -14.59
CA GLY A 377 18.40 5.25 -15.50
C GLY A 377 18.57 6.01 -16.81
N GLN A 378 18.05 5.42 -17.88
CA GLN A 378 18.20 5.95 -19.22
C GLN A 378 17.32 7.18 -19.41
N LEU A 379 17.92 8.32 -19.76
CA LEU A 379 17.21 9.54 -20.14
C LEU A 379 17.26 9.71 -21.67
N GLY A 380 16.12 9.57 -22.33
CA GLY A 380 15.99 9.79 -23.77
C GLY A 380 15.71 11.24 -24.14
N GLY A 381 15.35 11.50 -25.40
CA GLY A 381 15.03 12.83 -25.89
C GLY A 381 16.24 13.74 -26.12
N ASN A 382 16.03 14.86 -26.83
CA ASN A 382 17.09 15.78 -27.27
C ASN A 382 17.14 17.08 -26.42
N THR A 383 16.67 17.04 -25.17
CA THR A 383 16.68 18.18 -24.26
C THR A 383 17.88 18.09 -23.32
N THR A 384 18.50 19.24 -23.02
CA THR A 384 19.61 19.42 -22.08
C THR A 384 19.18 19.08 -20.65
N ASN A 385 18.99 17.80 -20.38
CA ASN A 385 18.55 17.31 -19.09
C ASN A 385 19.78 17.12 -18.19
N GLY A 386 19.74 17.70 -16.99
CA GLY A 386 20.74 17.43 -15.98
C GLY A 386 20.66 15.99 -15.48
N GLY A 387 21.82 15.41 -15.17
CA GLY A 387 21.92 14.07 -14.57
C GLY A 387 21.23 13.95 -13.21
N LEU A 388 20.97 15.08 -12.53
CA LEU A 388 20.22 15.14 -11.27
C LEU A 388 18.98 16.04 -11.36
N LEU A 389 19.12 17.25 -11.90
CA LEU A 389 18.10 18.29 -11.88
C LEU A 389 17.87 18.86 -13.28
N GLY A 390 16.60 19.05 -13.65
CA GLY A 390 16.24 19.63 -14.96
C GLY A 390 16.35 21.15 -14.97
N SER A 391 15.71 21.80 -14.00
CA SER A 391 15.74 23.26 -13.84
C SER A 391 15.68 23.67 -12.37
N GLY A 392 16.47 24.67 -12.01
CA GLY A 392 16.46 25.27 -10.69
C GLY A 392 17.55 26.32 -10.58
N MET A 393 17.35 27.33 -9.75
CA MET A 393 18.33 28.39 -9.50
C MET A 393 18.93 28.18 -8.12
N GLY A 394 20.26 28.22 -7.98
CA GLY A 394 20.91 28.20 -6.66
C GLY A 394 20.64 26.93 -5.83
N THR A 395 20.49 25.78 -6.49
CA THR A 395 20.37 24.47 -5.82
C THR A 395 21.67 24.14 -5.09
N ILE A 396 21.55 23.66 -3.86
CA ILE A 396 22.67 23.20 -3.04
C ILE A 396 22.83 21.70 -3.23
N TYR A 397 23.95 21.28 -3.78
CA TYR A 397 24.31 19.88 -3.90
C TYR A 397 25.35 19.52 -2.83
N ASP A 398 25.07 18.49 -2.04
CA ASP A 398 26.01 17.95 -1.04
C ASP A 398 26.12 16.43 -1.18
N ARG A 399 27.25 15.94 -1.70
CA ARG A 399 27.49 14.50 -1.88
C ARG A 399 26.36 13.82 -2.67
N ALA A 400 25.88 14.51 -3.69
CA ALA A 400 24.90 14.01 -4.65
C ALA A 400 25.62 13.45 -5.86
N TYR A 401 25.18 12.30 -6.37
CA TYR A 401 25.88 11.57 -7.42
C TYR A 401 24.94 11.14 -8.53
N TRP A 402 25.44 11.02 -9.76
CA TRP A 402 24.68 10.40 -10.83
C TRP A 402 25.58 9.61 -11.76
N ASP A 403 24.99 8.58 -12.34
CA ASP A 403 25.63 7.73 -13.32
C ASP A 403 25.53 8.38 -14.71
N TYR A 404 26.60 9.05 -15.16
CA TYR A 404 26.58 9.80 -16.43
C TYR A 404 26.48 8.88 -17.66
N GLU A 405 26.85 7.60 -17.54
CA GLU A 405 26.78 6.64 -18.65
C GLU A 405 25.33 6.22 -18.88
N THR A 406 24.55 6.08 -17.80
CA THR A 406 23.12 5.78 -17.90
C THR A 406 22.28 7.02 -18.19
N THR A 407 22.55 8.15 -17.52
CA THR A 407 21.74 9.37 -17.70
C THR A 407 22.11 10.15 -18.96
N GLY A 408 23.26 9.85 -19.58
CA GLY A 408 23.74 10.51 -20.79
C GLY A 408 24.21 11.95 -20.57
N SER A 409 24.41 12.39 -19.32
CA SER A 409 24.74 13.77 -18.99
C SER A 409 25.92 13.86 -18.02
N GLN A 410 26.94 14.66 -18.37
CA GLN A 410 28.10 14.92 -17.50
C GLN A 410 27.90 16.12 -16.57
N ILE A 411 26.75 16.79 -16.65
CA ILE A 411 26.37 17.93 -15.80
C ILE A 411 25.19 17.57 -14.91
N ALA A 412 25.14 18.12 -13.70
CA ALA A 412 24.04 17.87 -12.76
C ALA A 412 22.75 18.54 -13.22
N ASP A 413 22.86 19.73 -13.80
CA ASP A 413 21.80 20.61 -14.30
C ASP A 413 22.33 21.60 -15.36
N ALA A 414 21.44 22.48 -15.85
CA ALA A 414 21.79 23.53 -16.81
C ALA A 414 22.68 24.66 -16.24
N SER A 415 22.96 24.69 -14.93
CA SER A 415 23.86 25.68 -14.31
C SER A 415 25.35 25.36 -14.49
N GLY A 416 25.67 24.16 -14.98
CA GLY A 416 27.03 23.75 -15.30
C GLY A 416 27.81 23.15 -14.14
N TRP A 417 27.14 22.61 -13.12
CA TRP A 417 27.76 21.78 -12.07
C TRP A 417 28.23 20.44 -12.67
N THR A 418 29.48 20.01 -12.45
CA THR A 418 30.17 19.04 -13.35
C THR A 418 30.69 17.77 -12.65
N SER A 419 31.45 16.95 -13.39
CA SER A 419 32.05 15.68 -12.95
C SER A 419 33.02 15.77 -11.77
N THR A 420 33.60 16.96 -11.52
CA THR A 420 34.42 17.19 -10.32
C THR A 420 33.60 17.10 -9.02
N ASP A 421 32.28 17.28 -9.11
CA ASP A 421 31.41 17.43 -7.96
C ASP A 421 30.55 16.19 -7.66
N GLY A 422 30.08 15.45 -8.69
CA GLY A 422 29.15 14.33 -8.48
C GLY A 422 28.95 13.31 -9.62
N ALA A 423 29.29 13.63 -10.87
CA ALA A 423 29.13 12.66 -11.97
C ALA A 423 30.11 11.50 -11.84
N ARG A 424 29.64 10.25 -12.01
CA ARG A 424 30.49 9.05 -11.95
C ARG A 424 30.10 8.06 -13.05
N ALA A 425 31.08 7.29 -13.52
CA ALA A 425 30.82 6.18 -14.44
C ALA A 425 30.05 5.06 -13.71
N THR A 426 29.37 4.18 -14.46
CA THR A 426 28.59 3.08 -13.89
C THR A 426 29.41 2.22 -12.92
N GLN A 427 30.65 1.86 -13.30
CA GLN A 427 31.48 1.04 -12.43
C GLN A 427 31.83 1.76 -11.11
N ALA A 428 32.08 3.07 -11.15
CA ALA A 428 32.39 3.85 -9.95
C ALA A 428 31.17 4.01 -9.04
N MET A 429 29.96 4.12 -9.62
CA MET A 429 28.70 4.16 -8.87
C MET A 429 28.39 2.86 -8.11
N LYS A 430 29.11 1.78 -8.39
CA LYS A 430 28.97 0.47 -7.73
C LYS A 430 30.07 0.19 -6.69
N ILE A 431 30.87 1.20 -6.34
CA ILE A 431 31.96 1.09 -5.38
C ILE A 431 31.65 1.93 -4.14
N GLN A 432 31.67 1.31 -2.95
CA GLN A 432 31.35 1.98 -1.68
C GLN A 432 32.20 3.24 -1.44
N SER A 433 33.51 3.19 -1.70
CA SER A 433 34.43 4.30 -1.45
C SER A 433 34.19 5.53 -2.33
N THR A 434 33.39 5.41 -3.40
CA THR A 434 32.96 6.55 -4.23
C THR A 434 32.08 7.52 -3.44
N PHE A 435 31.28 6.99 -2.51
CA PHE A 435 30.27 7.70 -1.74
C PHE A 435 30.85 8.23 -0.43
N VAL A 436 31.75 9.20 -0.54
CA VAL A 436 32.51 9.75 0.60
C VAL A 436 31.56 10.36 1.63
N ASN A 437 31.72 9.98 2.91
CA ASN A 437 30.89 10.42 4.04
C ASN A 437 29.39 10.07 3.92
N TRP A 438 29.04 9.04 3.15
CA TRP A 438 27.75 8.37 3.29
C TRP A 438 27.80 7.39 4.47
N ASP A 439 26.69 7.27 5.19
CA ASP A 439 26.58 6.34 6.31
C ASP A 439 26.23 4.93 5.81
N PHE A 440 27.25 4.12 5.55
CA PHE A 440 27.08 2.68 5.25
C PHE A 440 26.95 1.81 6.51
N ALA A 441 27.08 2.39 7.71
CA ALA A 441 26.87 1.66 8.95
C ALA A 441 25.36 1.50 9.21
N SER A 442 24.57 2.56 9.02
CA SER A 442 23.14 2.56 9.38
C SER A 442 22.16 2.80 8.23
N ILE A 443 22.53 3.57 7.20
CA ILE A 443 21.57 4.00 6.15
C ILE A 443 21.72 3.20 4.87
N TRP A 444 22.94 3.15 4.32
CA TRP A 444 23.22 2.62 3.00
C TRP A 444 23.93 1.26 3.06
N SER A 445 23.71 0.43 2.06
CA SER A 445 24.47 -0.79 1.82
C SER A 445 24.80 -0.90 0.33
N ILE A 446 25.78 -1.70 -0.03
CA ILE A 446 26.11 -2.01 -1.42
C ILE A 446 26.39 -3.50 -1.53
N ASP A 447 25.73 -4.15 -2.48
CA ASP A 447 25.85 -5.58 -2.73
C ASP A 447 25.68 -5.80 -4.23
N PRO A 448 26.63 -6.47 -4.93
CA PRO A 448 26.52 -6.74 -6.36
C PRO A 448 25.21 -7.45 -6.79
N LEU A 449 24.54 -8.13 -5.87
CA LEU A 449 23.30 -8.88 -6.11
C LEU A 449 22.01 -8.11 -5.79
N ILE A 450 22.11 -6.95 -5.15
CA ILE A 450 20.96 -6.13 -4.75
C ILE A 450 21.05 -4.80 -5.48
N ASN A 451 19.93 -4.32 -6.01
CA ASN A 451 19.86 -3.03 -6.68
C ASN A 451 20.93 -2.86 -7.80
N ASP A 452 21.24 -3.94 -8.50
CA ASP A 452 22.26 -4.05 -9.55
C ASP A 452 23.67 -3.58 -9.16
N GLY A 453 24.01 -3.71 -7.87
CA GLY A 453 25.30 -3.28 -7.32
C GLY A 453 25.39 -1.80 -7.00
N TYR A 454 24.34 -1.01 -7.23
CA TYR A 454 24.27 0.37 -6.75
C TYR A 454 23.95 0.41 -5.25
N PRO A 455 24.31 1.49 -4.52
CA PRO A 455 23.90 1.65 -3.14
C PRO A 455 22.39 1.54 -2.97
N TYR A 456 21.95 0.90 -1.90
CA TYR A 456 20.53 0.80 -1.54
C TYR A 456 20.32 1.11 -0.07
N LEU A 457 19.08 1.48 0.28
CA LEU A 457 18.71 1.80 1.64
C LEU A 457 18.49 0.51 2.45
N LYS A 458 19.17 0.40 3.60
CA LYS A 458 19.08 -0.78 4.48
C LYS A 458 17.66 -1.03 4.99
N SER A 459 16.88 0.02 5.21
CA SER A 459 15.47 -0.07 5.63
C SER A 459 14.61 -0.86 4.63
N ASN A 460 15.04 -0.98 3.37
CA ASN A 460 14.24 -1.55 2.27
C ASN A 460 14.93 -2.77 1.63
N SER A 461 15.93 -3.37 2.31
CA SER A 461 16.75 -4.49 1.80
C SER A 461 15.92 -5.72 1.38
N GLY A 462 14.78 -5.96 2.05
CA GLY A 462 13.90 -7.09 1.72
C GLY A 462 13.15 -6.94 0.39
N THR A 463 12.98 -5.72 -0.10
CA THR A 463 12.14 -5.42 -1.29
C THR A 463 12.95 -5.26 -2.58
N LEU A 464 14.26 -5.00 -2.48
CA LEU A 464 15.17 -4.82 -3.63
C LEU A 464 15.90 -6.11 -4.00
N SER A 465 15.70 -7.18 -3.24
CA SER A 465 16.01 -8.55 -3.62
C SER A 465 15.04 -9.03 -4.70
N THR A 466 14.99 -8.35 -5.85
CA THR A 466 14.10 -8.70 -6.97
C THR A 466 14.71 -9.73 -7.92
N ASN A 467 15.38 -10.76 -7.39
CA ASN A 467 15.55 -12.00 -8.15
C ASN A 467 14.25 -12.85 -8.13
N GLU A 468 13.08 -12.21 -8.19
CA GLU A 468 11.95 -12.76 -8.96
C GLU A 468 12.20 -12.46 -10.45
N LYS A 469 13.24 -13.09 -11.00
CA LYS A 469 13.33 -13.25 -12.44
C LYS A 469 12.25 -14.26 -12.80
N VAL A 470 11.37 -13.91 -13.73
CA VAL A 470 10.46 -14.83 -14.43
C VAL A 470 11.12 -16.20 -14.53
N ILE A 471 10.50 -17.21 -13.93
CA ILE A 471 10.98 -18.60 -13.92
C ILE A 471 10.89 -19.11 -15.36
N ASN A 472 11.88 -18.76 -16.17
CA ASN A 472 12.19 -19.51 -17.38
C ASN A 472 12.99 -20.73 -16.91
N SER A 473 12.27 -21.86 -16.84
CA SER A 473 12.74 -23.23 -16.59
C SER A 473 13.66 -23.40 -15.38
N VAL A 474 13.08 -23.87 -14.26
CA VAL A 474 13.84 -24.41 -13.13
C VAL A 474 14.72 -25.55 -13.67
N ALA A 475 16.03 -25.38 -13.64
CA ALA A 475 16.98 -26.49 -13.77
C ALA A 475 16.54 -27.59 -12.78
N GLU A 476 16.26 -28.79 -13.26
CA GLU A 476 15.75 -29.86 -12.40
C GLU A 476 16.78 -30.16 -11.28
N VAL A 477 16.39 -29.97 -10.02
CA VAL A 477 17.22 -30.27 -8.85
C VAL A 477 16.76 -31.55 -8.21
N LYS A 478 17.65 -32.54 -8.12
CA LYS A 478 17.43 -33.80 -7.42
C LYS A 478 18.14 -33.77 -6.08
N ILE A 479 17.38 -34.06 -5.03
CA ILE A 479 17.86 -34.13 -3.66
C ILE A 479 17.55 -35.51 -3.10
N TYR A 480 18.58 -36.24 -2.67
CA TYR A 480 18.42 -37.61 -2.18
C TYR A 480 19.50 -37.97 -1.14
N PRO A 481 19.22 -38.88 -0.20
CA PRO A 481 17.90 -39.44 0.09
C PRO A 481 17.01 -38.41 0.82
N ILE A 482 15.70 -38.50 0.62
CA ILE A 482 14.70 -37.82 1.47
C ILE A 482 13.70 -38.90 1.91
N PRO A 483 13.58 -39.21 3.22
CA PRO A 483 14.35 -38.63 4.33
C PRO A 483 15.83 -39.03 4.36
N ALA A 484 16.66 -38.19 4.99
CA ALA A 484 18.11 -38.40 5.15
C ALA A 484 18.50 -38.59 6.62
N ASN A 485 19.54 -39.41 6.84
CA ASN A 485 20.17 -39.57 8.15
C ASN A 485 21.21 -38.47 8.35
N ASN A 486 22.42 -38.61 7.78
CA ASN A 486 23.50 -37.68 8.07
C ASN A 486 23.83 -36.74 6.90
N HIS A 487 23.59 -37.16 5.65
CA HIS A 487 23.91 -36.34 4.48
C HIS A 487 22.75 -36.30 3.50
N VAL A 488 22.68 -35.20 2.78
CA VAL A 488 21.80 -35.00 1.63
C VAL A 488 22.66 -34.70 0.40
N TYR A 489 22.49 -35.47 -0.67
CA TYR A 489 23.17 -35.28 -1.94
C TYR A 489 22.31 -34.43 -2.86
N ILE A 490 22.93 -33.42 -3.47
CA ILE A 490 22.29 -32.49 -4.39
C ILE A 490 22.90 -32.68 -5.78
N SER A 491 22.04 -32.81 -6.78
CA SER A 491 22.41 -32.81 -8.19
C SER A 491 21.52 -31.84 -8.95
N SER A 492 22.12 -30.88 -9.65
CA SER A 492 21.43 -29.83 -10.43
C SER A 492 22.01 -29.73 -11.85
N GLU A 493 21.25 -29.14 -12.78
CA GLU A 493 21.76 -28.88 -14.14
C GLU A 493 22.72 -27.68 -14.22
N ALA A 494 22.59 -26.74 -13.27
CA ALA A 494 23.44 -25.55 -13.11
C ALA A 494 24.28 -25.61 -11.83
N SER A 495 25.44 -24.93 -11.82
CA SER A 495 26.32 -24.91 -10.64
C SER A 495 25.67 -24.12 -9.50
N VAL A 496 25.52 -24.76 -8.35
CA VAL A 496 25.09 -24.09 -7.12
C VAL A 496 26.29 -23.31 -6.58
N LEU A 497 26.13 -22.00 -6.46
CA LEU A 497 27.13 -21.08 -5.90
C LEU A 497 27.08 -21.06 -4.37
N LYS A 498 25.87 -21.09 -3.80
CA LYS A 498 25.63 -21.07 -2.35
C LYS A 498 24.45 -21.98 -2.00
N TYR A 499 24.49 -22.65 -0.86
CA TYR A 499 23.29 -23.20 -0.22
C TYR A 499 23.11 -22.64 1.18
N THR A 500 21.88 -22.64 1.68
CA THR A 500 21.52 -22.38 3.08
C THR A 500 20.53 -23.43 3.55
N VAL A 501 20.69 -23.92 4.77
CA VAL A 501 19.73 -24.81 5.44
C VAL A 501 19.04 -24.02 6.54
N SER A 502 17.72 -24.02 6.56
CA SER A 502 16.91 -23.33 7.57
C SER A 502 15.84 -24.22 8.18
N ASP A 503 15.42 -23.92 9.40
CA ASP A 503 14.28 -24.57 10.03
C ASP A 503 12.92 -24.03 9.53
N MET A 504 11.81 -24.54 10.08
CA MET A 504 10.45 -24.11 9.69
C MET A 504 10.11 -22.66 10.08
N GLN A 505 10.90 -22.04 10.96
CA GLN A 505 10.76 -20.65 11.36
C GLN A 505 11.71 -19.73 10.57
N GLY A 506 12.44 -20.27 9.59
CA GLY A 506 13.39 -19.53 8.75
C GLY A 506 14.73 -19.23 9.41
N ARG A 507 15.05 -19.84 10.55
CA ARG A 507 16.35 -19.64 11.22
C ARG A 507 17.44 -20.40 10.46
N LEU A 508 18.54 -19.72 10.16
CA LEU A 508 19.70 -20.30 9.47
C LEU A 508 20.40 -21.33 10.36
N MET A 509 20.53 -22.55 9.86
CA MET A 509 21.19 -23.67 10.55
C MET A 509 22.57 -23.95 9.96
N ASN A 510 22.76 -23.73 8.65
CA ASN A 510 24.03 -23.95 7.95
C ASN A 510 24.03 -23.24 6.60
N GLU A 511 25.21 -22.98 6.06
CA GLU A 511 25.42 -22.49 4.70
C GLU A 511 26.74 -23.01 4.12
N GLY A 512 26.85 -23.01 2.80
CA GLY A 512 28.10 -23.38 2.14
C GLY A 512 28.16 -22.87 0.71
N PHE A 513 29.37 -22.89 0.12
CA PHE A 513 29.66 -22.31 -1.20
C PHE A 513 30.26 -23.36 -2.15
N PRO A 514 29.46 -24.34 -2.62
CA PRO A 514 29.99 -25.52 -3.30
C PRO A 514 30.57 -25.22 -4.69
N ASN A 515 30.10 -24.16 -5.36
CA ASN A 515 30.47 -23.81 -6.74
C ASN A 515 30.45 -25.03 -7.70
N SER A 516 29.49 -25.94 -7.52
CA SER A 516 29.43 -27.25 -8.17
C SER A 516 27.99 -27.64 -8.51
N LYS A 517 27.82 -28.51 -9.52
CA LYS A 517 26.53 -29.13 -9.89
C LYS A 517 26.17 -30.32 -9.01
N LYS A 518 27.16 -30.90 -8.31
CA LYS A 518 27.01 -32.06 -7.43
C LYS A 518 27.83 -31.86 -6.17
N PHE A 519 27.19 -31.99 -5.02
CA PHE A 519 27.81 -31.89 -3.70
C PHE A 519 26.89 -32.53 -2.66
N ASP A 520 27.43 -32.86 -1.50
CA ASP A 520 26.67 -33.29 -0.35
C ASP A 520 26.64 -32.22 0.74
N VAL A 521 25.60 -32.26 1.55
CA VAL A 521 25.42 -31.38 2.71
C VAL A 521 25.28 -32.27 3.93
N ASP A 522 26.23 -32.14 4.86
CA ASP A 522 26.12 -32.73 6.19
C ASP A 522 24.95 -32.07 6.93
N ILE A 523 24.07 -32.90 7.48
CA ILE A 523 22.93 -32.53 8.31
C ILE A 523 22.91 -33.32 9.63
N SER A 524 24.03 -33.97 9.99
CA SER A 524 24.15 -34.79 11.19
C SER A 524 23.92 -33.99 12.48
N TYR A 525 24.25 -32.70 12.48
CA TYR A 525 24.06 -31.76 13.60
C TYR A 525 22.61 -31.28 13.77
N LEU A 526 21.70 -31.60 12.82
CA LEU A 526 20.29 -31.23 12.92
C LEU A 526 19.52 -32.23 13.78
N ASN A 527 18.55 -31.72 14.54
CA ASN A 527 17.55 -32.55 15.21
C ASN A 527 16.62 -33.21 14.17
N LYS A 528 15.95 -34.30 14.56
CA LYS A 528 14.92 -34.93 13.71
C LYS A 528 13.81 -33.92 13.40
N GLY A 529 13.49 -33.74 12.12
CA GLY A 529 12.54 -32.69 11.72
C GLY A 529 12.57 -32.33 10.25
N VAL A 530 11.75 -31.33 9.90
CA VAL A 530 11.65 -30.76 8.56
C VAL A 530 12.50 -29.51 8.47
N TYR A 531 13.30 -29.42 7.42
CA TYR A 531 14.13 -28.26 7.10
C TYR A 531 13.95 -27.88 5.64
N PHE A 532 14.34 -26.66 5.31
CA PHE A 532 14.42 -26.17 3.94
C PHE A 532 15.86 -25.96 3.56
N ILE A 533 16.23 -26.36 2.35
CA ILE A 533 17.50 -26.00 1.75
C ILE A 533 17.25 -25.06 0.58
N ASN A 534 17.82 -23.88 0.64
CA ASN A 534 17.79 -22.90 -0.45
C ASN A 534 19.12 -22.96 -1.20
N LEU A 535 19.05 -23.15 -2.51
CA LEU A 535 20.19 -23.24 -3.42
C LEU A 535 20.23 -21.97 -4.26
N VAL A 536 21.40 -21.39 -4.42
CA VAL A 536 21.64 -20.16 -5.18
C VAL A 536 22.53 -20.49 -6.36
N TYR A 537 22.11 -20.05 -7.54
CA TYR A 537 22.80 -20.18 -8.82
C TYR A 537 23.22 -18.79 -9.30
N SER A 538 24.02 -18.71 -10.37
CA SER A 538 24.38 -17.43 -11.00
C SER A 538 23.18 -16.69 -11.61
N ASN A 539 22.05 -17.38 -11.80
CA ASN A 539 20.87 -16.90 -12.49
C ASN A 539 19.55 -17.06 -11.70
N GLY A 540 19.58 -17.45 -10.43
CA GLY A 540 18.36 -17.62 -9.62
C GLY A 540 18.59 -18.41 -8.33
N ASN A 541 17.51 -18.77 -7.65
CA ASN A 541 17.50 -19.63 -6.47
C ASN A 541 16.40 -20.71 -6.55
N ASP A 542 16.55 -21.79 -5.80
CA ASP A 542 15.55 -22.86 -5.65
C ASP A 542 15.49 -23.31 -4.19
N SER A 543 14.28 -23.57 -3.68
CA SER A 543 14.05 -23.98 -2.29
C SER A 543 13.43 -25.37 -2.27
N LYS A 544 14.06 -26.30 -1.56
CA LYS A 544 13.59 -27.68 -1.44
C LYS A 544 13.43 -28.08 0.02
N LYS A 545 12.42 -28.88 0.29
CA LYS A 545 12.21 -29.50 1.60
C LYS A 545 13.19 -30.68 1.77
N ILE A 546 13.83 -30.76 2.92
CA ILE A 546 14.59 -31.94 3.36
C ILE A 546 14.01 -32.45 4.70
N ILE A 547 14.13 -33.75 4.94
CA ILE A 547 13.62 -34.39 6.16
C ILE A 547 14.78 -35.12 6.82
N ARG A 548 15.10 -34.74 8.07
CA ARG A 548 16.08 -35.38 8.92
C ARG A 548 15.41 -36.47 9.76
N ASN A 549 15.83 -37.72 9.55
CA ASN A 549 15.27 -38.90 10.21
C ASN A 549 15.82 -39.20 11.60
#